data_AF-A0A7S1SIK2-F1
#
_entry.id   AF-A0A7S1SIK2-F1
#
_cell.length_a   1.000
_cell.length_b   1.000
_cell.length_c   1.000
_cell.angle_alpha   90.00
_cell.angle_beta   90.00
_cell.angle_gamma   90.00
#
_symmetry.space_group_name_H-M   'P 1'
#
loop_
_entity.id
_entity.type
_entity.pdbx_description
1 polymer ?
#
loop_
_entity_poly.entity_id
_entity_poly.type
_entity_poly.pdbx_seq_one_letter_code
_entity_poly.pdbx_strand_id
1 'polypeptide(L)'
;QNVQAAEFWELGLQPHPVSAISGTGTGEMLDALVASLPPPKTKDEVDVEEEPLAIAIIGRPNVGKSSLINALCGEERTIVSSIAGTTRDAIDTILLLNDGTKLKLIDTAGIRKRAKVASEGGAEALSVERAFAAIKRADIVVMVVDAGQGITEQDFKLSEFASQQGVGCVVVVNKWDTIEKETGTMNEYEADYRSQLRAVSWAPYVFTSAKTGQRVQNIVNAIL
;
A
#
# COMPACT_ATOMS: atom_id res chain seq x y z
N GLN A 1 -14.97 17.54 48.78
CA GLN A 1 -14.45 16.88 47.56
C GLN A 1 -13.20 17.56 46.96
N ASN A 2 -12.74 18.73 47.42
CA ASN A 2 -11.54 19.42 46.91
C ASN A 2 -10.18 18.95 47.49
N VAL A 3 -10.12 17.86 48.26
CA VAL A 3 -8.87 17.46 48.95
C VAL A 3 -7.96 16.62 48.05
N GLN A 4 -8.50 15.87 47.07
CA GLN A 4 -7.71 14.92 46.28
C GLN A 4 -6.80 15.56 45.23
N ALA A 5 -7.15 16.74 44.69
CA ALA A 5 -6.32 17.38 43.66
C ALA A 5 -5.10 18.11 44.25
N ALA A 6 -5.16 18.50 45.53
CA ALA A 6 -4.12 19.30 46.19
C ALA A 6 -2.79 18.53 46.34
N GLU A 7 -2.85 17.23 46.60
CA GLU A 7 -1.68 16.35 46.78
C GLU A 7 -0.86 16.21 45.50
N PHE A 8 -1.47 16.34 44.32
CA PHE A 8 -0.76 16.22 43.04
C PHE A 8 0.15 17.42 42.73
N TRP A 9 -0.02 18.54 43.43
CA TRP A 9 0.92 19.67 43.31
C TRP A 9 2.32 19.30 43.84
N GLU A 10 2.43 18.34 44.75
CA GLU A 10 3.72 17.87 45.26
C GLU A 10 4.57 17.19 44.19
N LEU A 11 3.96 16.76 43.07
CA LEU A 11 4.67 16.19 41.91
C LEU A 11 5.32 17.25 41.01
N GLY A 12 5.16 18.54 41.32
CA GLY A 12 5.63 19.63 40.46
C GLY A 12 4.86 19.75 39.14
N LEU A 13 3.68 19.15 39.07
CA LEU A 13 2.77 19.18 37.93
C LEU A 13 1.52 19.97 38.30
N GLN A 14 0.89 20.62 37.31
CA GLN A 14 -0.39 21.29 37.49
C GLN A 14 -1.53 20.29 37.25
N PRO A 15 -2.30 19.89 38.29
CA PRO A 15 -3.37 18.91 38.13
C PRO A 15 -4.61 19.53 37.47
N HIS A 16 -5.17 18.81 36.48
CA HIS A 16 -6.46 19.12 35.87
C HIS A 16 -7.53 18.15 36.38
N PRO A 17 -8.43 18.56 37.29
CA PRO A 17 -9.46 17.66 37.82
C PRO A 17 -10.52 17.39 36.75
N VAL A 18 -10.74 16.10 36.45
CA VAL A 18 -11.72 15.67 35.45
C VAL A 18 -12.62 14.56 35.99
N SER A 19 -13.83 14.45 35.44
CA SER A 19 -14.75 13.33 35.65
C SER A 19 -15.17 12.75 34.31
N ALA A 20 -14.68 11.56 33.98
CA ALA A 20 -15.05 10.87 32.74
C ALA A 20 -16.55 10.51 32.67
N ILE A 21 -17.17 10.25 33.82
CA ILE A 21 -18.59 9.83 33.90
C ILE A 21 -19.54 10.99 33.64
N SER A 22 -19.22 12.18 34.15
CA SER A 22 -20.08 13.37 34.04
C SER A 22 -19.62 14.38 32.99
N GLY A 23 -18.40 14.23 32.46
CA GLY A 23 -17.79 15.17 31.53
C GLY A 23 -17.30 16.47 32.18
N THR A 24 -17.35 16.59 33.51
CA THR A 24 -16.90 17.82 34.19
C THR A 24 -15.38 17.95 34.11
N GLY A 25 -14.86 19.16 33.83
CA GLY A 25 -13.42 19.46 33.80
C GLY A 25 -12.72 19.07 32.50
N THR A 26 -13.38 18.37 31.57
CA THR A 26 -12.73 17.91 30.34
C THR A 26 -12.49 19.05 29.35
N GLY A 27 -13.31 20.11 29.38
CA GLY A 27 -13.12 21.29 28.54
C GLY A 27 -11.83 22.01 28.90
N GLU A 28 -11.63 22.31 30.18
CA GLU A 28 -10.43 22.99 30.69
C GLU A 28 -9.16 22.14 30.48
N MET A 29 -9.28 20.81 30.57
CA MET A 29 -8.19 19.89 30.21
C MET A 29 -7.83 19.97 28.72
N LEU A 30 -8.83 19.99 27.84
CA LEU A 30 -8.62 20.06 26.40
C LEU A 30 -8.05 21.42 25.98
N ASP A 31 -8.50 22.51 26.57
CA ASP A 31 -7.95 23.85 26.30
C ASP A 31 -6.47 23.93 26.70
N ALA A 32 -6.12 23.39 27.87
CA ALA A 32 -4.72 23.30 28.31
C ALA A 32 -3.87 22.42 27.37
N LEU A 33 -4.43 21.30 26.89
CA LEU A 33 -3.77 20.44 25.91
C LEU A 33 -3.52 21.19 24.60
N VAL A 34 -4.54 21.83 24.03
CA VAL A 34 -4.44 22.58 22.77
C VAL A 34 -3.40 23.71 22.89
N ALA A 35 -3.35 24.40 24.03
CA ALA A 35 -2.35 25.43 24.27
C ALA A 35 -0.90 24.89 24.37
N SER A 36 -0.74 23.62 24.76
CA SER A 36 0.58 22.96 24.85
C SER A 36 1.04 22.32 23.54
N LEU A 37 0.10 22.08 22.61
CA LEU A 37 0.44 21.52 21.31
C LEU A 37 1.21 22.57 20.48
N PRO A 38 2.18 22.14 19.66
CA PRO A 38 2.78 23.05 18.69
C PRO A 38 1.68 23.67 17.81
N PRO A 39 1.86 24.91 17.33
CA PRO A 39 0.90 25.51 16.41
C PRO A 39 0.66 24.55 15.24
N PRO A 40 -0.59 24.39 14.78
CA PRO A 40 -0.87 23.55 13.64
C PRO A 40 -0.02 24.07 12.48
N LYS A 41 0.80 23.18 11.90
CA LYS A 41 1.56 23.50 10.70
C LYS A 41 0.57 24.08 9.68
N THR A 42 0.85 25.28 9.18
CA THR A 42 0.06 25.83 8.07
C THR A 42 0.22 24.90 6.87
N LYS A 43 -0.76 24.84 5.96
CA LYS A 43 -0.65 24.01 4.75
C LYS A 43 0.64 24.30 3.95
N ASP A 44 1.19 25.50 4.09
CA ASP A 44 2.42 25.96 3.44
C ASP A 44 3.71 25.55 4.20
N GLU A 45 3.63 25.17 5.49
CA GLU A 45 4.77 24.69 6.29
C GLU A 45 4.92 23.15 6.29
N VAL A 46 4.03 22.46 5.57
CA VAL A 46 4.16 21.02 5.27
C VAL A 46 4.90 20.79 3.95
N ASP A 47 5.71 21.76 3.51
CA ASP A 47 6.74 21.59 2.47
C ASP A 47 7.96 20.81 3.01
N VAL A 48 7.74 19.82 3.88
CA VAL A 48 8.61 18.64 3.80
C VAL A 48 8.14 18.00 2.52
N GLU A 49 8.99 17.90 1.49
CA GLU A 49 8.69 17.06 0.33
C GLU A 49 8.39 15.65 0.86
N GLU A 50 7.11 15.36 1.17
CA GLU A 50 6.72 14.06 1.69
C GLU A 50 7.16 13.06 0.63
N GLU A 51 8.08 12.17 1.02
CA GLU A 51 8.56 11.16 0.10
C GLU A 51 7.34 10.40 -0.42
N PRO A 52 7.13 10.34 -1.75
CA PRO A 52 5.95 9.70 -2.31
C PRO A 52 5.86 8.24 -1.84
N LEU A 53 4.65 7.81 -1.47
CA LEU A 53 4.40 6.46 -0.98
C LEU A 53 5.00 5.42 -1.94
N ALA A 54 5.90 4.59 -1.44
CA ALA A 54 6.72 3.69 -2.22
C ALA A 54 5.98 2.36 -2.41
N ILE A 55 5.64 2.05 -3.66
CA ILE A 55 4.81 0.91 -4.05
C ILE A 55 5.64 -0.12 -4.82
N ALA A 56 5.66 -1.36 -4.35
CA ALA A 56 6.26 -2.48 -5.07
C ALA A 56 5.20 -3.40 -5.66
N ILE A 57 5.26 -3.65 -6.97
CA ILE A 57 4.37 -4.61 -7.65
C ILE A 57 5.11 -5.94 -7.81
N ILE A 58 4.72 -6.93 -7.01
CA ILE A 58 5.38 -8.23 -6.94
C ILE A 58 4.46 -9.37 -7.40
N GLY A 59 5.02 -10.57 -7.51
CA GLY A 59 4.31 -11.77 -7.91
C GLY A 59 5.13 -12.62 -8.86
N ARG A 60 4.67 -13.84 -9.14
CA ARG A 60 5.34 -14.78 -10.04
C ARG A 60 5.55 -14.24 -11.46
N PRO A 61 6.48 -14.80 -12.25
CA PRO A 61 6.52 -14.56 -13.69
C PRO A 61 5.13 -14.74 -14.34
N ASN A 62 4.83 -13.91 -15.35
CA ASN A 62 3.63 -14.04 -16.21
C ASN A 62 2.25 -13.86 -15.55
N VAL A 63 2.15 -13.49 -14.27
CA VAL A 63 0.87 -13.13 -13.60
C VAL A 63 0.26 -11.81 -14.11
N GLY A 64 0.99 -11.06 -14.95
CA GLY A 64 0.51 -9.84 -15.60
C GLY A 64 0.91 -8.52 -14.92
N LYS A 65 1.97 -8.50 -14.11
CA LYS A 65 2.52 -7.27 -13.48
C LYS A 65 2.76 -6.12 -14.46
N SER A 66 3.44 -6.38 -15.59
CA SER A 66 3.72 -5.36 -16.60
C SER A 66 2.44 -4.85 -17.28
N SER A 67 1.50 -5.75 -17.56
CA SER A 67 0.20 -5.37 -18.11
C SER A 67 -0.60 -4.51 -17.12
N LEU A 68 -0.56 -4.84 -15.83
CA LEU A 68 -1.22 -4.05 -14.78
C LEU A 68 -0.62 -2.64 -14.67
N ILE A 69 0.70 -2.51 -14.74
CA ILE A 69 1.35 -1.20 -14.69
C ILE A 69 0.98 -0.37 -15.91
N ASN A 70 1.01 -0.96 -17.11
CA ASN A 70 0.60 -0.25 -18.31
C ASN A 70 -0.87 0.17 -18.26
N ALA A 71 -1.75 -0.71 -17.74
CA ALA A 71 -3.15 -0.40 -17.56
C ALA A 71 -3.33 0.73 -16.52
N LEU A 72 -2.66 0.66 -15.37
CA LEU A 72 -2.67 1.72 -14.35
C LEU A 72 -2.23 3.06 -14.93
N CYS A 73 -1.11 3.10 -15.66
CA CYS A 73 -0.56 4.29 -16.30
C CYS A 73 -1.42 4.85 -17.46
N GLY A 74 -2.24 4.02 -18.09
CA GLY A 74 -3.06 4.38 -19.25
C GLY A 74 -4.45 4.90 -18.90
N GLU A 75 -4.79 4.93 -17.61
CA GLU A 75 -6.10 5.33 -17.13
C GLU A 75 -6.16 6.83 -16.85
N GLU A 76 -7.35 7.43 -17.05
CA GLU A 76 -7.59 8.87 -16.91
C GLU A 76 -7.17 9.45 -15.56
N ARG A 77 -7.09 8.61 -14.52
CA ARG A 77 -6.74 8.99 -13.14
C ARG A 77 -5.25 9.08 -12.85
N THR A 78 -4.39 8.72 -13.81
CA THR A 78 -2.95 8.69 -13.61
C THR A 78 -2.22 9.47 -14.69
N ILE A 79 -1.23 10.24 -14.27
CA ILE A 79 -0.29 10.94 -15.13
C ILE A 79 1.10 10.38 -14.79
N VAL A 80 1.75 9.77 -15.77
CA VAL A 80 3.11 9.24 -15.59
C VAL A 80 4.11 10.37 -15.83
N SER A 81 4.88 10.72 -14.80
CA SER A 81 5.99 11.66 -14.95
C SER A 81 7.31 10.93 -14.75
N SER A 82 8.13 10.87 -15.79
CA SER A 82 9.50 10.37 -15.70
C SER A 82 10.43 11.49 -15.25
N ILE A 83 10.35 11.89 -13.98
CA ILE A 83 11.33 12.80 -13.41
C ILE A 83 12.55 11.96 -13.04
N ALA A 84 13.58 11.99 -13.89
CA ALA A 84 14.90 11.48 -13.54
C ALA A 84 15.56 12.48 -12.59
N GLY A 85 15.45 12.24 -11.27
CA GLY A 85 15.97 13.10 -10.21
C GLY A 85 16.98 12.38 -9.31
N THR A 86 18.24 12.76 -9.47
CA THR A 86 19.44 12.58 -8.63
C THR A 86 19.31 11.86 -7.28
N THR A 87 19.23 10.53 -7.29
CA THR A 87 19.78 9.64 -6.24
C THR A 87 20.16 8.30 -6.87
N ARG A 88 20.98 7.51 -6.17
CA ARG A 88 21.79 6.37 -6.65
C ARG A 88 21.02 5.22 -7.35
N ASP A 89 19.68 5.25 -7.33
CA ASP A 89 18.79 4.20 -7.84
C ASP A 89 17.94 4.69 -9.03
N ALA A 90 18.52 4.66 -10.24
CA ALA A 90 17.94 5.17 -11.49
C ALA A 90 16.79 4.33 -12.09
N ILE A 91 15.91 3.73 -11.28
CA ILE A 91 14.99 2.65 -11.70
C ILE A 91 13.51 2.88 -11.31
N ASP A 92 13.21 3.83 -10.42
CA ASP A 92 11.86 4.03 -9.88
C ASP A 92 11.03 4.99 -10.76
N THR A 93 9.70 4.83 -10.78
CA THR A 93 8.78 5.67 -11.57
C THR A 93 7.82 6.40 -10.65
N ILE A 94 7.61 7.70 -10.87
CA ILE A 94 6.57 8.45 -10.17
C ILE A 94 5.25 8.39 -10.95
N LEU A 95 4.20 7.91 -10.29
CA LEU A 95 2.81 8.05 -10.72
C LEU A 95 2.19 9.25 -10.00
N LEU A 96 1.65 10.19 -10.76
CA LEU A 96 0.88 11.30 -10.23
C LEU A 96 -0.61 11.00 -10.43
N LEU A 97 -1.39 10.98 -9.36
CA LEU A 97 -2.84 10.85 -9.42
C LEU A 97 -3.48 12.20 -9.73
N ASN A 98 -4.72 12.20 -10.26
CA ASN A 98 -5.43 13.42 -10.62
C ASN A 98 -5.69 14.38 -9.45
N ASP A 99 -5.70 13.88 -8.21
CA ASP A 99 -5.85 14.69 -7.00
C ASP A 99 -4.52 15.31 -6.52
N GLY A 100 -3.41 15.08 -7.24
CA GLY A 100 -2.08 15.58 -6.91
C GLY A 100 -1.23 14.61 -6.08
N THR A 101 -1.78 13.48 -5.64
CA THR A 101 -1.04 12.49 -4.86
C THR A 101 0.06 11.83 -5.70
N LYS A 102 1.28 11.73 -5.15
CA LYS A 102 2.43 11.08 -5.79
C LYS A 102 2.63 9.68 -5.21
N LEU A 103 2.77 8.69 -6.08
CA LEU A 103 3.18 7.32 -5.72
C LEU A 103 4.50 6.99 -6.41
N LYS A 104 5.44 6.38 -5.69
CA LYS A 104 6.73 5.93 -6.24
C LYS A 104 6.70 4.43 -6.50
N LEU A 105 6.61 4.03 -7.76
CA LEU A 105 6.76 2.63 -8.15
C LEU A 105 8.23 2.20 -8.07
N ILE A 106 8.50 1.19 -7.26
CA ILE A 106 9.85 0.62 -7.06
C ILE A 106 10.16 -0.43 -8.13
N ASP A 107 11.42 -0.48 -8.56
CA ASP A 107 11.98 -1.52 -9.45
C ASP A 107 11.26 -1.65 -10.82
N THR A 108 10.92 -0.51 -11.43
CA THR A 108 10.20 -0.50 -12.72
C THR A 108 11.07 -0.84 -13.93
N ALA A 109 12.40 -0.89 -13.80
CA ALA A 109 13.31 -1.20 -14.92
C ALA A 109 13.15 -2.64 -15.43
N GLY A 110 12.85 -3.60 -14.54
CA GLY A 110 12.52 -4.97 -14.94
C GLY A 110 11.20 -5.06 -15.72
N ILE A 111 10.30 -4.11 -15.49
CA ILE A 111 8.95 -4.07 -16.03
C ILE A 111 8.93 -3.34 -17.38
N ARG A 112 9.64 -2.20 -17.48
CA ARG A 112 9.83 -1.42 -18.72
C ARG A 112 10.65 -2.17 -19.78
N LYS A 113 11.70 -2.91 -19.39
CA LYS A 113 12.47 -3.75 -20.33
C LYS A 113 11.64 -4.92 -20.88
N ARG A 114 10.80 -5.56 -20.06
CA ARG A 114 9.95 -6.69 -20.49
C ARG A 114 8.78 -6.28 -21.39
N ALA A 115 8.26 -5.06 -21.26
CA ALA A 115 7.30 -4.50 -22.22
C ALA A 115 7.91 -4.32 -23.63
N LYS A 116 9.23 -4.17 -23.73
CA LYS A 116 9.97 -4.06 -25.01
C LYS A 116 10.54 -5.39 -25.51
N VAL A 117 10.72 -6.40 -24.64
CA VAL A 117 11.38 -7.68 -24.94
C VAL A 117 10.47 -8.84 -24.50
N ALA A 118 9.28 -8.94 -25.09
CA ALA A 118 8.34 -10.02 -24.83
C ALA A 118 8.71 -11.37 -25.50
N SER A 119 9.96 -11.55 -25.96
CA SER A 119 10.33 -12.65 -26.86
C SER A 119 11.37 -13.65 -26.36
N GLU A 120 12.06 -13.47 -25.23
CA GLU A 120 13.17 -14.37 -24.87
C GLU A 120 13.07 -14.85 -23.41
N GLY A 121 12.65 -16.11 -23.28
CA GLY A 121 12.51 -16.83 -22.02
C GLY A 121 13.84 -16.97 -21.30
N GLY A 122 14.02 -16.19 -20.24
CA GLY A 122 15.15 -16.33 -19.33
C GLY A 122 15.14 -15.23 -18.29
N ALA A 123 14.60 -15.49 -17.09
CA ALA A 123 14.89 -14.78 -15.83
C ALA A 123 13.86 -15.12 -14.73
N GLU A 124 13.72 -16.40 -14.37
CA GLU A 124 12.85 -16.79 -13.24
C GLU A 124 13.53 -16.55 -11.89
N ALA A 125 14.76 -17.03 -11.68
CA ALA A 125 15.51 -16.82 -10.44
C ALA A 125 15.79 -15.34 -10.14
N LEU A 126 16.14 -14.57 -11.18
CA LEU A 126 16.37 -13.12 -11.09
C LEU A 126 15.11 -12.33 -10.70
N SER A 127 13.91 -12.93 -10.82
CA SER A 127 12.65 -12.25 -10.51
C SER A 127 12.22 -12.34 -9.05
N VAL A 128 12.67 -13.38 -8.34
CA VAL A 128 12.31 -13.64 -6.94
C VAL A 128 13.14 -12.76 -6.01
N GLU A 129 14.45 -12.74 -6.18
CA GLU A 129 15.35 -11.91 -5.37
C GLU A 129 15.03 -10.42 -5.50
N ARG A 130 14.65 -9.98 -6.70
CA ARG A 130 14.14 -8.63 -6.95
C ARG A 130 12.84 -8.33 -6.22
N ALA A 131 11.91 -9.28 -6.17
CA ALA A 131 10.69 -9.11 -5.39
C ALA A 131 11.01 -8.90 -3.90
N PHE A 132 11.91 -9.71 -3.32
CA PHE A 132 12.35 -9.53 -1.95
C PHE A 132 13.05 -8.17 -1.71
N ALA A 133 13.90 -7.73 -2.64
CA ALA A 133 14.54 -6.42 -2.56
C ALA A 133 13.54 -5.26 -2.69
N ALA A 134 12.52 -5.41 -3.54
CA ALA A 134 11.46 -4.42 -3.71
C ALA A 134 10.58 -4.32 -2.45
N ILE A 135 10.23 -5.44 -1.82
CA ILE A 135 9.48 -5.46 -0.55
C ILE A 135 10.21 -4.66 0.53
N LYS A 136 11.53 -4.81 0.67
CA LYS A 136 12.32 -4.08 1.68
C LYS A 136 12.33 -2.56 1.51
N ARG A 137 11.99 -2.06 0.32
CA ARG A 137 12.01 -0.63 -0.03
C ARG A 137 10.61 -0.03 -0.11
N ALA A 138 9.57 -0.85 0.06
CA ALA A 138 8.18 -0.47 -0.16
C ALA A 138 7.48 -0.15 1.15
N ASP A 139 6.61 0.85 1.10
CA ASP A 139 5.60 1.07 2.13
C ASP A 139 4.42 0.12 1.90
N ILE A 140 4.05 -0.10 0.64
CA ILE A 140 2.96 -0.99 0.24
C ILE A 140 3.37 -1.91 -0.90
N VAL A 141 3.02 -3.18 -0.76
CA VAL A 141 3.23 -4.22 -1.76
C VAL A 141 1.91 -4.55 -2.43
N VAL A 142 1.87 -4.42 -3.74
CA VAL A 142 0.80 -4.95 -4.60
C VAL A 142 1.21 -6.35 -5.03
N MET A 143 0.69 -7.36 -4.35
CA MET A 143 0.98 -8.76 -4.64
C MET A 143 0.03 -9.30 -5.70
N VAL A 144 0.55 -9.52 -6.90
CA VAL A 144 -0.24 -9.97 -8.06
C VAL A 144 -0.21 -11.48 -8.17
N VAL A 145 -1.40 -12.09 -8.19
CA VAL A 145 -1.60 -13.53 -8.41
C VAL A 145 -2.44 -13.76 -9.66
N ASP A 146 -2.26 -14.90 -10.32
CA ASP A 146 -3.01 -15.28 -11.50
C ASP A 146 -4.25 -16.08 -11.10
N ALA A 147 -5.44 -15.57 -11.44
CA ALA A 147 -6.71 -16.20 -11.11
C ALA A 147 -6.84 -17.63 -11.67
N GLY A 148 -6.26 -17.91 -12.84
CA GLY A 148 -6.34 -19.22 -13.48
C GLY A 148 -5.35 -20.25 -12.91
N GLN A 149 -4.31 -19.80 -12.21
CA GLN A 149 -3.30 -20.68 -11.62
C GLN A 149 -3.42 -20.83 -10.10
N GLY A 150 -4.22 -19.99 -9.44
CA GLY A 150 -4.34 -20.00 -7.99
C GLY A 150 -3.08 -19.54 -7.26
N ILE A 151 -3.07 -19.74 -5.95
CA ILE A 151 -1.94 -19.46 -5.07
C ILE A 151 -0.92 -20.59 -5.16
N THR A 152 0.35 -20.24 -5.15
CA THR A 152 1.46 -21.21 -5.16
C THR A 152 2.42 -20.98 -4.00
N GLU A 153 3.38 -21.88 -3.83
CA GLU A 153 4.43 -21.77 -2.82
C GLU A 153 5.24 -20.46 -2.94
N GLN A 154 5.43 -19.94 -4.16
CA GLN A 154 6.13 -18.68 -4.34
C GLN A 154 5.31 -17.49 -3.85
N ASP A 155 3.98 -17.50 -4.09
CA ASP A 155 3.09 -16.45 -3.60
C ASP A 155 3.05 -16.48 -2.06
N PHE A 156 3.01 -17.68 -1.46
CA PHE A 156 3.11 -17.88 -0.02
C PHE A 156 4.41 -17.27 0.55
N LYS A 157 5.57 -17.60 -0.01
CA LYS A 157 6.88 -17.07 0.43
C LYS A 157 6.96 -15.55 0.35
N LEU A 158 6.42 -14.96 -0.72
CA LEU A 158 6.37 -13.51 -0.87
C LEU A 158 5.46 -12.85 0.18
N SER A 159 4.30 -13.46 0.46
CA SER A 159 3.35 -12.97 1.46
C SER A 159 3.88 -13.03 2.89
N GLU A 160 4.53 -14.12 3.26
CA GLU A 160 5.21 -14.29 4.55
C GLU A 160 6.28 -13.24 4.73
N PHE A 161 7.11 -13.03 3.71
CA PHE A 161 8.18 -12.05 3.79
C PHE A 161 7.65 -10.61 3.85
N ALA A 162 6.61 -10.26 3.08
CA ALA A 162 5.97 -8.94 3.18
C ALA A 162 5.43 -8.70 4.59
N SER A 163 4.73 -9.68 5.18
CA SER A 163 4.25 -9.60 6.56
C SER A 163 5.40 -9.43 7.57
N GLN A 164 6.50 -10.19 7.41
CA GLN A 164 7.69 -10.08 8.27
C GLN A 164 8.39 -8.72 8.17
N GLN A 165 8.33 -8.06 7.02
CA GLN A 165 8.87 -6.69 6.87
C GLN A 165 7.91 -5.61 7.40
N GLY A 166 6.68 -5.97 7.78
CA GLY A 166 5.69 -5.02 8.29
C GLY A 166 5.15 -4.05 7.23
N VAL A 167 5.28 -4.39 5.95
CA VAL A 167 4.82 -3.53 4.85
C VAL A 167 3.32 -3.73 4.60
N GLY A 168 2.64 -2.68 4.15
CA GLY A 168 1.25 -2.76 3.70
C GLY A 168 1.13 -3.74 2.52
N CYS A 169 -0.04 -4.35 2.34
CA CYS A 169 -0.26 -5.34 1.29
C CYS A 169 -1.64 -5.18 0.67
N VAL A 170 -1.69 -5.24 -0.66
CA VAL A 170 -2.91 -5.38 -1.46
C VAL A 170 -2.75 -6.62 -2.32
N VAL A 171 -3.70 -7.56 -2.24
CA VAL A 171 -3.68 -8.78 -3.07
C VAL A 171 -4.47 -8.52 -4.34
N VAL A 172 -3.82 -8.59 -5.49
CA VAL A 172 -4.44 -8.39 -6.80
C VAL A 172 -4.59 -9.71 -7.52
N VAL A 173 -5.83 -10.17 -7.65
CA VAL A 173 -6.19 -11.38 -8.40
C VAL A 173 -6.41 -11.00 -9.86
N ASN A 174 -5.36 -11.14 -10.67
CA ASN A 174 -5.35 -10.71 -12.06
C ASN A 174 -5.81 -11.81 -13.03
N LYS A 175 -6.11 -11.43 -14.28
CA LYS A 175 -6.71 -12.29 -15.32
C LYS A 175 -8.12 -12.76 -14.96
N TRP A 176 -8.85 -11.97 -14.18
CA TRP A 176 -10.23 -12.29 -13.81
C TRP A 176 -11.19 -12.38 -15.01
N ASP A 177 -10.78 -11.90 -16.19
CA ASP A 177 -11.51 -12.09 -17.44
C ASP A 177 -11.51 -13.55 -17.94
N THR A 178 -10.56 -14.38 -17.49
CA THR A 178 -10.44 -15.78 -17.94
C THR A 178 -11.22 -16.76 -17.06
N ILE A 179 -11.84 -16.28 -15.99
CA ILE A 179 -12.60 -17.11 -15.05
C ILE A 179 -14.07 -17.12 -15.45
N GLU A 180 -14.63 -18.31 -15.61
CA GLU A 180 -16.08 -18.50 -15.75
C GLU A 180 -16.76 -18.15 -14.43
N LYS A 181 -17.80 -17.33 -14.50
CA LYS A 181 -18.40 -16.69 -13.32
C LYS A 181 -19.82 -17.22 -13.12
N GLU A 182 -20.04 -17.75 -11.93
CA GLU A 182 -21.36 -18.04 -11.40
C GLU A 182 -21.68 -17.12 -10.22
N THR A 183 -22.86 -17.29 -9.64
CA THR A 183 -23.26 -16.51 -8.46
C THR A 183 -22.37 -16.92 -7.28
N GLY A 184 -21.57 -15.98 -6.76
CA GLY A 184 -20.74 -16.22 -5.57
C GLY A 184 -19.26 -16.52 -5.85
N THR A 185 -18.86 -16.76 -7.10
CA THR A 185 -17.48 -17.16 -7.46
C THR A 185 -16.40 -16.23 -6.88
N MET A 186 -16.65 -14.92 -6.85
CA MET A 186 -15.69 -13.96 -6.29
C MET A 186 -15.43 -14.17 -4.80
N ASN A 187 -16.49 -14.42 -4.02
CA ASN A 187 -16.40 -14.62 -2.58
C ASN A 187 -15.71 -15.96 -2.26
N GLU A 188 -15.97 -16.99 -3.07
CA GLU A 188 -15.33 -18.29 -2.94
C GLU A 188 -13.82 -18.21 -3.18
N TYR A 189 -13.41 -17.56 -4.27
CA TYR A 189 -11.98 -17.32 -4.55
C TYR A 189 -11.33 -16.48 -3.46
N GLU A 190 -12.00 -15.44 -2.97
CA GLU A 190 -11.46 -14.61 -1.89
C GLU A 190 -11.28 -15.41 -0.60
N ALA A 191 -12.28 -16.21 -0.22
CA ALA A 191 -12.21 -17.07 0.97
C ALA A 191 -11.10 -18.11 0.85
N ASP A 192 -10.98 -18.76 -0.31
CA ASP A 192 -9.92 -19.73 -0.58
C ASP A 192 -8.53 -19.07 -0.49
N TYR A 193 -8.32 -17.96 -1.20
CA TYR A 193 -7.00 -17.30 -1.23
C TYR A 193 -6.63 -16.73 0.14
N ARG A 194 -7.60 -16.18 0.89
CA ARG A 194 -7.37 -15.70 2.26
C ARG A 194 -6.98 -16.83 3.21
N SER A 195 -7.50 -18.03 3.00
CA SER A 195 -7.13 -19.22 3.79
C SER A 195 -5.70 -19.70 3.54
N GLN A 196 -5.19 -19.50 2.32
CA GLN A 196 -3.85 -19.89 1.88
C GLN A 196 -2.81 -18.82 2.21
N LEU A 197 -3.13 -17.53 2.01
CA LEU A 197 -2.26 -16.38 2.26
C LEU A 197 -2.44 -15.81 3.68
N ARG A 198 -2.29 -16.67 4.71
CA ARG A 198 -2.63 -16.32 6.10
C ARG A 198 -1.88 -15.10 6.65
N ALA A 199 -0.60 -14.95 6.30
CA ALA A 199 0.26 -13.85 6.75
C ALA A 199 -0.25 -12.46 6.34
N VAL A 200 -0.99 -12.41 5.23
CA VAL A 200 -1.60 -11.19 4.69
C VAL A 200 -3.12 -11.34 4.58
N SER A 201 -3.72 -12.17 5.44
CA SER A 201 -5.17 -12.40 5.48
C SER A 201 -5.98 -11.18 5.93
N TRP A 202 -5.35 -10.07 6.28
CA TRP A 202 -5.95 -8.77 6.55
C TRP A 202 -5.98 -7.87 5.30
N ALA A 203 -5.20 -8.20 4.27
CA ALA A 203 -5.08 -7.38 3.07
C ALA A 203 -6.41 -7.31 2.30
N PRO A 204 -6.71 -6.16 1.65
CA PRO A 204 -7.78 -6.08 0.67
C PRO A 204 -7.46 -6.93 -0.56
N TYR A 205 -8.50 -7.53 -1.14
CA TYR A 205 -8.43 -8.32 -2.38
C TYR A 205 -9.09 -7.53 -3.52
N VAL A 206 -8.36 -7.39 -4.62
CA VAL A 206 -8.83 -6.71 -5.82
C VAL A 206 -8.78 -7.66 -7.01
N PHE A 207 -9.95 -8.02 -7.52
CA PHE A 207 -10.08 -8.86 -8.71
C PHE A 207 -10.05 -8.00 -9.97
N THR A 208 -9.03 -8.19 -10.82
CA THR A 208 -8.76 -7.32 -11.96
C THR A 208 -8.53 -8.09 -13.26
N SER A 209 -8.67 -7.39 -14.39
CA SER A 209 -8.12 -7.84 -15.67
C SER A 209 -7.33 -6.70 -16.30
N ALA A 210 -6.00 -6.82 -16.27
CA ALA A 210 -5.12 -5.90 -16.97
C ALA A 210 -5.36 -5.84 -18.48
N LYS A 211 -5.88 -6.93 -19.06
CA LYS A 211 -6.18 -7.03 -20.49
C LYS A 211 -7.38 -6.19 -20.89
N THR A 212 -8.42 -6.17 -20.06
CA THR A 212 -9.69 -5.48 -20.35
C THR A 212 -9.81 -4.13 -19.64
N GLY A 213 -8.91 -3.81 -18.71
CA GLY A 213 -9.02 -2.65 -17.81
C GLY A 213 -9.96 -2.89 -16.62
N GLN A 214 -10.62 -4.05 -16.53
CA GLN A 214 -11.60 -4.33 -15.48
C GLN A 214 -11.00 -4.11 -14.09
N ARG A 215 -11.56 -3.13 -13.36
CA ARG A 215 -11.30 -2.81 -11.96
C ARG A 215 -9.83 -2.50 -11.63
N VAL A 216 -9.02 -2.13 -12.63
CA VAL A 216 -7.61 -1.78 -12.40
C VAL A 216 -7.49 -0.57 -11.46
N GLN A 217 -8.40 0.41 -11.56
CA GLN A 217 -8.47 1.57 -10.66
C GLN A 217 -8.73 1.23 -9.19
N ASN A 218 -9.38 0.10 -8.91
CA ASN A 218 -9.64 -0.31 -7.53
C ASN A 218 -8.34 -0.66 -6.79
N ILE A 219 -7.24 -0.92 -7.50
CA ILE A 219 -5.91 -1.10 -6.90
C ILE A 219 -5.48 0.20 -6.21
N VAL A 220 -5.63 1.36 -6.87
CA VAL A 220 -5.25 2.66 -6.30
C VAL A 220 -6.11 2.98 -5.08
N ASN A 221 -7.41 2.74 -5.16
CA ASN A 221 -8.32 2.94 -4.02
C ASN A 221 -8.05 2.00 -2.84
N ALA A 222 -7.38 0.86 -3.07
CA ALA A 222 -6.99 -0.07 -2.00
C ALA A 222 -5.61 0.26 -1.41
N ILE A 223 -4.82 1.10 -2.10
CA ILE A 223 -3.52 1.61 -1.65
C ILE A 223 -3.70 2.84 -0.75
N LEU A 224 -4.64 3.72 -1.10
CA LEU A 224 -4.97 4.96 -0.38
C LEU A 224 -5.98 4.71 0.75
#